data_AF-A0A6H9FNN3-F1
#
_entry.id   AF-A0A6H9FNN3-F1
#
_cell.length_a   1.000
_cell.length_b   1.000
_cell.length_c   1.000
_cell.angle_alpha   90.00
_cell.angle_beta   90.00
_cell.angle_gamma   90.00
#
_symmetry.space_group_name_H-M   'P 1'
#
loop_
_entity.id
_entity.type
_entity.pdbx_description
1 polymer ?
#
loop_
_entity_poly.entity_id
_entity_poly.type
_entity_poly.pdbx_seq_one_letter_code
_entity_poly.pdbx_strand_id
1 'polypeptide(L)'
;MIERYHFVLKSGCGLEKLQLETGRRIEMALATYSIVAWRLLWLTYQARLHGEESCESFLEEHEWQSLCATPNASPVPRIFL
;
A
#
# COMPACT_ATOMS: atom_id res chain seq x y z
N MET A 1 -12.10 7.52 7.64
CA MET A 1 -10.77 7.59 6.96
C MET A 1 -9.65 7.16 7.90
N ILE A 2 -9.59 7.69 9.12
CA ILE A 2 -8.56 7.32 10.11
C ILE A 2 -8.52 5.82 10.47
N GLU A 3 -9.68 5.19 10.62
CA GLU A 3 -9.76 3.75 10.92
C GLU A 3 -9.18 2.88 9.81
N ARG A 4 -9.49 3.19 8.54
CA ARG A 4 -8.92 2.47 7.39
C ARG A 4 -7.42 2.68 7.26
N TYR A 5 -6.92 3.87 7.56
CA TYR A 5 -5.49 4.11 7.62
C TYR A 5 -4.82 3.22 8.67
N HIS A 6 -5.35 3.16 9.89
CA HIS A 6 -4.81 2.27 10.93
C HIS A 6 -4.92 0.79 10.56
N PHE A 7 -5.99 0.38 9.88
CA PHE A 7 -6.10 -0.98 9.36
C PHE A 7 -5.01 -1.30 8.33
N VAL A 8 -4.79 -0.42 7.35
CA VAL A 8 -3.71 -0.59 6.35
C VAL A 8 -2.34 -0.60 7.02
N LEU A 9 -2.10 0.27 8.00
CA LEU A 9 -0.81 0.35 8.70
C LEU A 9 -0.53 -0.89 9.56
N LYS A 10 -1.52 -1.35 10.34
CA LYS A 10 -1.34 -2.46 11.29
C LYS A 10 -1.45 -3.81 10.61
N SER A 11 -2.55 -4.05 9.93
CA SER A 11 -2.90 -5.36 9.36
C SER A 11 -2.42 -5.51 7.93
N GLY A 12 -2.60 -4.49 7.09
CA GLY A 12 -2.20 -4.53 5.68
C GLY A 12 -0.68 -4.57 5.49
N CYS A 13 0.02 -3.63 6.12
CA CYS A 13 1.47 -3.53 6.09
C CYS A 13 2.16 -4.46 7.11
N GLY A 14 1.41 -5.02 8.06
CA GLY A 14 1.93 -5.98 9.03
C GLY A 14 2.84 -5.36 10.10
N LEU A 15 2.70 -4.07 10.43
CA LEU A 15 3.58 -3.38 11.37
C LEU A 15 3.68 -4.10 12.73
N GLU A 16 2.55 -4.62 13.24
CA GLU A 16 2.49 -5.31 14.53
C GLU A 16 3.23 -6.66 14.54
N LYS A 17 3.59 -7.19 13.36
CA LYS A 17 4.31 -8.46 13.21
C LYS A 17 5.84 -8.30 13.28
N LEU A 18 6.35 -7.08 13.20
CA LEU A 18 7.80 -6.84 13.11
C LEU A 18 8.58 -7.18 14.40
N GLN A 19 7.89 -7.45 15.52
CA GLN A 19 8.45 -7.90 16.82
C GLN A 19 9.79 -7.24 17.16
N LEU A 20 9.85 -5.91 17.03
CA LEU A 20 11.10 -5.16 17.13
C LEU A 20 11.51 -5.01 18.59
N GLU A 21 12.76 -5.37 18.87
CA GLU A 21 13.30 -5.46 20.25
C GLU A 21 13.44 -4.11 20.95
N THR A 22 13.59 -3.00 20.20
CA THR A 22 13.83 -1.67 20.77
C THR A 22 12.83 -0.64 20.28
N GLY A 23 12.44 0.27 21.19
CA GLY A 23 11.51 1.37 20.88
C GLY A 23 11.97 2.22 19.69
N ARG A 24 13.28 2.46 19.56
CA ARG A 24 13.84 3.22 18.43
C ARG A 24 13.60 2.55 17.08
N ARG A 25 13.72 1.21 17.01
CA ARG A 25 13.43 0.46 15.78
C ARG A 25 11.95 0.51 15.46
N ILE A 26 11.09 0.47 16.47
CA ILE A 26 9.63 0.62 16.31
C ILE A 26 9.30 1.99 15.72
N GLU A 27 9.87 3.08 16.24
CA GLU A 27 9.65 4.43 15.70
C GLU A 27 10.07 4.56 14.24
N MET A 28 11.24 4.03 13.88
CA MET A 28 11.73 4.06 12.50
C MET A 28 10.84 3.25 11.56
N ALA A 29 10.42 2.05 11.98
CA ALA A 29 9.46 1.26 11.22
C ALA A 29 8.14 2.01 11.08
N LEU A 30 7.60 2.56 12.18
CA LEU A 30 6.36 3.31 12.16
C LEU A 30 6.42 4.48 11.17
N ALA A 31 7.51 5.25 11.13
CA ALA A 31 7.66 6.35 10.19
C ALA A 31 7.62 5.88 8.73
N THR A 32 8.41 4.86 8.39
CA THR A 32 8.48 4.33 7.02
C THR A 32 7.14 3.74 6.59
N TYR A 33 6.55 2.87 7.41
CA TYR A 33 5.30 2.19 7.11
C TYR A 33 4.10 3.14 7.10
N SER A 34 4.14 4.25 7.84
CA SER A 34 3.09 5.29 7.78
C SER A 34 2.96 5.90 6.39
N ILE A 35 4.10 6.21 5.75
CA ILE A 35 4.12 6.79 4.39
C ILE A 35 3.60 5.76 3.37
N VAL A 36 4.05 4.51 3.47
CA VAL A 36 3.62 3.42 2.58
C VAL A 36 2.13 3.13 2.75
N ALA A 37 1.65 3.03 3.98
CA ALA A 37 0.23 2.77 4.28
C ALA A 37 -0.68 3.87 3.72
N TRP A 38 -0.25 5.13 3.84
CA TRP A 38 -0.98 6.26 3.25
C TRP A 38 -1.04 6.15 1.72
N ARG A 39 0.10 5.89 1.06
CA ARG A 39 0.17 5.77 -0.41
C ARG A 39 -0.69 4.62 -0.94
N LEU A 40 -0.65 3.46 -0.27
CA LEU A 40 -1.48 2.30 -0.62
C LEU A 40 -2.97 2.59 -0.44
N LEU A 41 -3.35 3.24 0.67
CA LEU A 41 -4.73 3.63 0.89
C LEU A 41 -5.21 4.61 -0.19
N TRP A 42 -4.39 5.61 -0.52
CA TRP A 42 -4.71 6.56 -1.58
C TRP A 42 -4.87 5.87 -2.94
N LEU A 43 -3.93 4.99 -3.35
CA LEU A 43 -4.03 4.22 -4.60
C LEU A 43 -5.30 3.36 -4.63
N THR A 44 -5.68 2.76 -3.50
CA THR A 44 -6.92 1.98 -3.40
C THR A 44 -8.16 2.84 -3.65
N TYR A 45 -8.17 4.09 -3.19
CA TYR A 45 -9.26 5.02 -3.46
C TYR A 45 -9.26 5.49 -4.91
N GLN A 46 -8.08 5.78 -5.49
CA GLN A 46 -7.98 6.15 -6.91
C GLN A 46 -8.49 5.03 -7.81
N ALA A 47 -8.09 3.78 -7.58
CA ALA A 47 -8.59 2.64 -8.35
C ALA A 47 -10.11 2.45 -8.25
N ARG A 48 -10.75 2.87 -7.15
CA ARG A 48 -12.21 2.79 -7.00
C ARG A 48 -12.96 3.93 -7.69
N LEU A 49 -12.35 5.10 -7.76
CA LEU A 49 -12.96 6.30 -8.35
C LEU A 49 -12.67 6.41 -9.86
N HIS A 50 -11.47 6.00 -10.27
CA HIS A 50 -10.88 6.19 -11.60
C HIS A 50 -10.36 4.86 -12.17
N GLY A 51 -11.04 3.74 -11.90
CA GLY A 51 -10.54 2.40 -12.23
C GLY A 51 -10.32 2.10 -13.72
N GLU A 52 -10.90 2.92 -14.60
CA GLU A 52 -10.74 2.82 -16.06
C GLU A 52 -9.61 3.72 -16.60
N GLU A 53 -9.01 4.58 -15.77
CA GLU A 53 -7.89 5.43 -16.17
C GLU A 53 -6.55 4.66 -16.18
N SER A 54 -5.62 5.11 -17.03
CA SER A 54 -4.27 4.52 -17.09
C SER A 54 -3.56 4.61 -15.72
N CYS A 55 -2.90 3.52 -15.32
CA CYS A 55 -2.11 3.50 -14.10
C CYS A 55 -0.91 4.46 -14.13
N GLU A 56 -0.47 4.89 -15.31
CA GLU A 56 0.58 5.90 -15.52
C GLU A 56 0.21 7.27 -14.94
N SER A 57 -1.08 7.57 -14.78
CA SER A 57 -1.54 8.79 -14.12
C SER A 57 -1.26 8.80 -12.61
N PHE A 58 -1.02 7.63 -12.02
CA PHE A 58 -0.91 7.44 -10.57
C PHE A 58 0.43 6.86 -10.13
N LEU A 59 1.13 6.13 -11.00
CA LEU A 59 2.38 5.42 -10.77
C LEU A 59 3.45 5.85 -11.77
N GLU A 60 4.69 5.96 -11.28
CA GLU A 60 5.85 6.18 -12.13
C GLU A 60 6.12 4.96 -13.01
N GLU A 61 6.87 5.15 -14.11
CA GLU A 61 7.12 4.10 -15.10
C GLU A 61 7.69 2.81 -14.47
N HIS A 62 8.70 2.96 -13.63
CA HIS A 62 9.35 1.84 -12.96
C HIS A 62 8.44 1.16 -11.90
N GLU A 63 7.48 1.89 -11.33
CA GLU A 63 6.55 1.33 -10.34
C GLU A 63 5.55 0.39 -11.02
N TRP A 64 4.89 0.81 -12.10
CA TRP A 64 3.91 -0.03 -12.77
C TRP A 64 4.56 -1.20 -13.54
N GLN A 65 5.74 -0.99 -14.14
CA GLN A 65 6.48 -2.06 -14.80
C GLN A 65 6.85 -3.18 -13.82
N SER A 66 7.28 -2.82 -12.61
CA SER A 66 7.57 -3.78 -11.54
C SER A 66 6.35 -4.61 -11.17
N LEU A 67 5.16 -4.00 -11.13
CA LEU A 67 3.90 -4.72 -10.88
C LEU A 67 3.58 -5.70 -12.01
N CYS A 68 3.74 -5.30 -13.27
CA CYS A 68 3.49 -6.17 -14.43
C CYS A 68 4.47 -7.35 -14.53
N ALA A 69 5.69 -7.20 -14.02
CA ALA A 69 6.68 -8.26 -14.00
C ALA A 69 6.36 -9.37 -12.97
N THR A 70 5.40 -9.14 -12.06
CA THR A 70 5.02 -10.15 -11.07
C THR A 70 4.09 -11.22 -11.69
N PRO A 71 4.43 -12.53 -11.63
CA PRO A 71 3.70 -13.61 -12.31
C PRO A 71 2.23 -13.80 -11.90
N ASN A 72 1.78 -13.11 -10.85
CA ASN A 72 0.44 -13.24 -10.28
C ASN A 72 -0.37 -11.94 -10.33
N ALA A 73 0.07 -10.95 -11.11
CA ALA A 73 -0.71 -9.74 -11.36
C ALA A 73 -1.93 -10.10 -12.22
N SER A 74 -3.07 -10.39 -11.57
CA SER A 74 -4.36 -10.35 -12.28
C SER A 74 -4.55 -8.93 -12.83
N PRO A 75 -4.95 -8.75 -14.11
CA PRO A 75 -5.08 -7.43 -14.74
C PRO A 75 -6.18 -6.54 -14.11
N VAL A 76 -6.92 -7.08 -13.13
CA VAL A 76 -7.83 -6.35 -12.26
C VAL A 76 -7.51 -6.77 -10.83
N PRO A 77 -6.91 -5.90 -9.99
CA PRO A 77 -6.78 -6.17 -8.57
C PRO A 77 -8.18 -6.17 -7.98
N ARG A 78 -8.77 -7.36 -7.88
CA ARG A 78 -10.09 -7.59 -7.31
C ARG A 78 -10.00 -7.40 -5.79
N ILE A 79 -9.94 -6.14 -5.35
CA ILE A 79 -10.03 -5.75 -3.94
C ILE A 79 -11.52 -5.70 -3.58
N PHE A 80 -12.14 -6.87 -3.46
CA PHE A 80 -13.35 -7.01 -2.65
C PHE A 80 -12.93 -7.57 -1.29
N LEU A 81 -13.43 -6.89 -0.25
CA LEU A 81 -13.27 -7.19 1.17
C LEU A 81 -13.60 -8.65 1.50
#